data_AF-A0A3S3Q3S9-F1
#
_entry.id   AF-A0A3S3Q3S9-F1
#
_cell.length_a   1.000
_cell.length_b   1.000
_cell.length_c   1.000
_cell.angle_alpha   90.00
_cell.angle_beta   90.00
_cell.angle_gamma   90.00
#
_symmetry.space_group_name_H-M   'P 1'
#
loop_
_entity.id
_entity.type
_entity.pdbx_description
1 polymer ?
#
loop_
_entity_poly.entity_id
_entity_poly.type
_entity_poly.pdbx_seq_one_letter_code
_entity_poly.pdbx_strand_id
1 'polypeptide(L)'
;MDEVKELQWKRMVEDFSNKGKLSNCISVCDVSGSMDREKHYYSFLYEVRMEVCVALGLLTSELSEEPWRGNVINFSQNPQLHRIEGETLQEKVEFIKRMEWEMDIDFQKVFERILDVAVASKLEEEKMVKRVFVFTDMGFGEVSESSWETDYYAIQRKYEEKGYGSSVPEIVFWNFREPAMPPVIEREKGVVLVHGLSDHLLNIFLDNDGVVNPENVMEEAIAGEEYQRVG
;
A
#
# COMPACT_ATOMS: atom_id res chain seq x y z
N MET A 1 9.92 7.26 -21.71
CA MET A 1 9.45 5.86 -21.62
C MET A 1 8.87 5.46 -22.97
N ASP A 2 8.97 4.18 -23.38
CA ASP A 2 8.51 3.76 -24.71
C ASP A 2 7.02 3.39 -24.72
N GLU A 3 6.34 3.59 -25.85
CA GLU A 3 4.90 3.39 -26.09
C GLU A 3 4.43 1.98 -25.67
N VAL A 4 5.30 0.98 -25.82
CA VAL A 4 5.04 -0.40 -25.40
C VAL A 4 4.77 -0.48 -23.89
N LYS A 5 5.53 0.25 -23.05
CA LYS A 5 5.37 0.22 -21.59
C LYS A 5 4.08 0.90 -21.15
N GLU A 6 3.70 2.01 -21.81
CA GLU A 6 2.43 2.69 -21.59
C GLU A 6 1.24 1.75 -21.88
N LEU A 7 1.30 1.03 -23.02
CA LEU A 7 0.26 0.07 -23.39
C LEU A 7 0.21 -1.13 -22.44
N GLN A 8 1.35 -1.63 -21.98
CA GLN A 8 1.41 -2.72 -21.01
C GLN A 8 0.79 -2.31 -19.67
N TRP A 9 1.12 -1.12 -19.17
CA TRP A 9 0.54 -0.58 -17.95
C TRP A 9 -0.98 -0.43 -18.05
N LYS A 10 -1.47 0.21 -19.12
CA LYS A 10 -2.91 0.40 -19.33
C LYS A 10 -3.67 -0.93 -19.35
N ARG A 11 -3.15 -1.94 -20.05
CA ARG A 11 -3.78 -3.28 -20.08
C ARG A 11 -3.83 -3.93 -18.71
N MET A 12 -2.74 -3.84 -17.95
CA MET A 12 -2.70 -4.38 -16.58
C MET A 12 -3.77 -3.73 -15.70
N VAL A 13 -3.89 -2.39 -15.74
CA VAL A 13 -4.90 -1.64 -14.97
C VAL A 13 -6.31 -2.00 -15.43
N GLU A 14 -6.56 -2.11 -16.74
CA GLU A 14 -7.86 -2.54 -17.29
C GLU A 14 -8.24 -3.95 -16.82
N ASP A 15 -7.29 -4.90 -16.86
CA ASP A 15 -7.52 -6.29 -16.46
C ASP A 15 -7.87 -6.42 -14.97
N PHE A 16 -7.19 -5.67 -14.09
CA PHE A 16 -7.50 -5.67 -12.65
C PHE A 16 -8.80 -4.91 -12.33
N SER A 17 -9.04 -3.80 -13.02
CA SER A 17 -10.28 -3.01 -12.88
C SER A 17 -11.51 -3.85 -13.24
N ASN A 18 -11.45 -4.60 -14.34
CA ASN A 18 -12.52 -5.50 -14.77
C ASN A 18 -12.81 -6.63 -13.76
N LYS A 19 -11.84 -7.01 -12.94
CA LYS A 19 -12.00 -8.00 -11.86
C LYS A 19 -12.58 -7.38 -10.57
N GLY A 20 -12.74 -6.05 -10.51
CA GLY A 20 -13.23 -5.33 -9.32
C GLY A 20 -12.26 -5.38 -8.13
N LYS A 21 -10.98 -5.67 -8.38
CA LYS A 21 -9.94 -5.79 -7.34
C LYS A 21 -9.32 -4.42 -7.03
N LEU A 22 -8.86 -4.28 -5.80
CA LEU A 22 -8.26 -3.10 -5.17
C LEU A 22 -9.18 -1.87 -5.21
N SER A 23 -10.50 -2.11 -5.18
CA SER A 23 -11.51 -1.04 -5.14
C SER A 23 -11.53 -0.36 -3.76
N ASN A 24 -11.64 0.96 -3.76
CA ASN A 24 -11.66 1.81 -2.56
C ASN A 24 -10.45 1.56 -1.64
N CYS A 25 -9.25 1.56 -2.21
CA CYS A 25 -8.00 1.51 -1.47
C CYS A 25 -7.30 2.87 -1.52
N ILE A 26 -6.34 3.05 -0.62
CA ILE A 26 -5.42 4.19 -0.70
C ILE A 26 -4.04 3.74 -0.27
N SER A 27 -3.03 4.32 -0.89
CA SER A 27 -1.64 3.97 -0.61
C SER A 27 -0.90 5.14 0.02
N VAL A 28 -0.17 4.84 1.09
CA VAL A 28 0.89 5.66 1.64
C VAL A 28 2.21 5.19 1.02
N CYS A 29 2.86 6.07 0.28
CA CYS A 29 4.11 5.75 -0.41
C CYS A 29 5.30 6.34 0.35
N ASP A 30 6.16 5.47 0.86
CA ASP A 30 7.51 5.85 1.29
C ASP A 30 8.40 6.04 0.06
N VAL A 31 8.75 7.29 -0.22
CA VAL A 31 9.68 7.69 -1.28
C VAL A 31 10.95 8.29 -0.68
N SER A 32 11.30 7.85 0.53
CA SER A 32 12.49 8.30 1.23
C SER A 32 13.79 7.84 0.58
N GLY A 33 14.89 8.48 0.98
CA GLY A 33 16.22 8.13 0.47
C GLY A 33 16.66 6.69 0.77
N SER A 34 16.10 6.01 1.77
CA SER A 34 16.39 4.58 2.05
C SER A 34 15.74 3.62 1.06
N MET A 35 14.66 4.09 0.42
CA MET A 35 13.99 3.38 -0.67
C MET A 35 14.79 3.46 -1.97
N ASP A 36 15.68 4.45 -2.10
CA ASP A 36 16.51 4.68 -3.29
C ASP A 36 17.82 3.86 -3.27
N ARG A 37 18.31 3.57 -4.48
CA ARG A 37 19.40 2.65 -4.81
C ARG A 37 20.76 3.02 -4.23
N GLU A 38 20.96 4.29 -3.85
CA GLU A 38 22.30 4.88 -3.84
C GLU A 38 23.23 4.42 -2.69
N LYS A 39 22.78 3.58 -1.74
CA LYS A 39 23.56 3.31 -0.51
C LYS A 39 23.79 1.85 -0.09
N HIS A 40 23.33 0.83 -0.83
CA HIS A 40 23.40 -0.54 -0.32
C HIS A 40 23.96 -1.56 -1.33
N TYR A 41 25.16 -2.05 -1.05
CA TYR A 41 26.02 -2.84 -1.94
C TYR A 41 25.72 -4.36 -1.96
N TYR A 42 24.58 -4.84 -1.43
CA TYR A 42 24.46 -6.24 -1.00
C TYR A 42 23.27 -7.09 -1.50
N SER A 43 22.30 -6.59 -2.28
CA SER A 43 21.28 -7.48 -2.89
C SER A 43 20.48 -6.80 -4.02
N PHE A 44 20.16 -7.54 -5.08
CA PHE A 44 19.33 -7.11 -6.22
C PHE A 44 17.94 -6.59 -5.78
N LEU A 45 17.39 -7.12 -4.68
CA LEU A 45 16.10 -6.68 -4.13
C LEU A 45 16.16 -5.28 -3.47
N TYR A 46 17.35 -4.79 -3.11
CA TYR A 46 17.52 -3.39 -2.69
C TYR A 46 17.36 -2.42 -3.88
N GLU A 47 17.58 -2.88 -5.12
CA GLU A 47 17.63 -2.03 -6.30
C GLU A 47 16.25 -1.65 -6.87
N VAL A 48 15.16 -2.17 -6.29
CA VAL A 48 13.80 -2.03 -6.86
C VAL A 48 12.76 -1.52 -5.86
N ARG A 49 13.11 -1.22 -4.60
CA ARG A 49 12.13 -0.83 -3.57
C ARG A 49 11.37 0.44 -3.93
N MET A 50 12.08 1.49 -4.33
CA MET A 50 11.47 2.73 -4.82
C MET A 50 10.52 2.45 -5.98
N GLU A 51 10.97 1.69 -6.98
CA GLU A 51 10.19 1.37 -8.16
C GLU A 51 8.93 0.56 -7.84
N VAL A 52 9.04 -0.42 -6.95
CA VAL A 52 7.92 -1.24 -6.51
C VAL A 52 6.92 -0.42 -5.68
N CYS A 53 7.41 0.40 -4.73
CA CYS A 53 6.57 1.32 -3.96
C CYS A 53 5.74 2.22 -4.86
N VAL A 54 6.40 2.89 -5.81
CA VAL A 54 5.76 3.82 -6.74
C VAL A 54 4.79 3.09 -7.68
N ALA A 55 5.17 1.91 -8.18
CA ALA A 55 4.29 1.12 -9.04
C ALA A 55 3.04 0.63 -8.31
N LEU A 56 3.16 0.09 -7.09
CA LEU A 56 2.02 -0.36 -6.30
C LEU A 56 1.13 0.81 -5.86
N GLY A 57 1.74 1.93 -5.45
CA GLY A 57 1.03 3.16 -5.14
C GLY A 57 0.21 3.69 -6.30
N LEU A 58 0.81 3.73 -7.51
CA LEU A 58 0.10 4.14 -8.72
C LEU A 58 -1.00 3.15 -9.12
N LEU A 59 -0.72 1.85 -9.06
CA LEU A 59 -1.67 0.80 -9.44
C LEU A 59 -2.93 0.85 -8.58
N THR A 60 -2.76 0.84 -7.25
CA THR A 60 -3.87 0.92 -6.28
C THR A 60 -4.67 2.23 -6.44
N SER A 61 -3.98 3.33 -6.74
CA SER A 61 -4.59 4.62 -7.01
C SER A 61 -5.45 4.60 -8.29
N GLU A 62 -4.99 3.98 -9.37
CA GLU A 62 -5.76 3.91 -10.63
C GLU A 62 -6.91 2.88 -10.58
N LEU A 63 -6.77 1.82 -9.79
CA LEU A 63 -7.82 0.80 -9.61
C LEU A 63 -8.93 1.22 -8.65
N SER A 64 -8.65 2.15 -7.73
CA SER A 64 -9.65 2.64 -6.80
C SER A 64 -10.77 3.42 -7.49
N GLU A 65 -11.90 3.59 -6.81
CA GLU A 65 -13.02 4.38 -7.30
C GLU A 65 -12.95 5.83 -6.78
N GLU A 66 -13.71 6.73 -7.38
CA GLU A 66 -13.86 8.09 -6.85
C GLU A 66 -14.52 8.04 -5.46
N PRO A 67 -14.08 8.86 -4.50
CA PRO A 67 -13.14 9.99 -4.63
C PRO A 67 -11.65 9.64 -4.46
N TRP A 68 -11.31 8.36 -4.28
CA TRP A 68 -9.94 7.91 -3.94
C TRP A 68 -9.05 7.75 -5.16
N ARG A 69 -9.65 7.36 -6.29
CA ARG A 69 -8.97 7.17 -7.58
C ARG A 69 -7.98 8.29 -7.86
N GLY A 70 -6.78 7.97 -8.32
CA GLY A 70 -5.78 8.96 -8.73
C GLY A 70 -5.14 9.72 -7.56
N ASN A 71 -5.41 9.36 -6.31
CA ASN A 71 -4.74 9.93 -5.15
C ASN A 71 -3.80 8.92 -4.46
N VAL A 72 -2.78 9.44 -3.78
CA VAL A 72 -1.89 8.73 -2.85
C VAL A 72 -1.62 9.63 -1.64
N ILE A 73 -1.13 9.05 -0.56
CA ILE A 73 -0.68 9.78 0.62
C ILE A 73 0.84 9.68 0.72
N ASN A 74 1.51 10.74 1.13
CA ASN A 74 2.95 10.72 1.36
C ASN A 74 3.29 10.21 2.77
N PHE A 75 4.45 9.57 2.90
CA PHE A 75 4.95 9.05 4.18
C PHE A 75 5.53 10.19 5.03
N SER A 76 4.76 10.69 6.01
CA SER A 76 5.15 11.84 6.85
C SER A 76 4.35 11.92 8.15
N GLN A 77 4.87 12.66 9.15
CA GLN A 77 4.16 13.08 10.36
C GLN A 77 3.02 14.07 10.09
N ASN A 78 2.97 14.69 8.91
CA ASN A 78 1.89 15.56 8.45
C ASN A 78 1.40 15.10 7.07
N PRO A 79 0.82 13.89 6.99
CA PRO A 79 0.47 13.27 5.72
C PRO A 79 -0.55 14.12 4.95
N GLN A 80 -0.30 14.24 3.65
CA GLN A 80 -1.12 14.98 2.68
C GLN A 80 -1.67 14.01 1.65
N LEU A 81 -2.89 14.28 1.21
CA LEU A 81 -3.50 13.59 0.08
C LEU A 81 -3.06 14.27 -1.21
N HIS A 82 -2.27 13.57 -2.03
CA HIS A 82 -1.76 14.06 -3.29
C HIS A 82 -2.57 13.47 -4.45
N ARG A 83 -3.17 14.34 -5.27
CA ARG A 83 -3.69 13.95 -6.59
C ARG A 83 -2.51 13.78 -7.54
N ILE A 84 -2.35 12.58 -8.09
CA ILE A 84 -1.27 12.29 -9.04
C ILE A 84 -1.51 13.09 -10.33
N GLU A 85 -0.50 13.85 -10.75
CA GLU A 85 -0.50 14.62 -11.98
C GLU A 85 0.42 13.99 -13.04
N GLY A 86 0.09 14.21 -14.32
CA GLY A 86 0.85 13.68 -15.47
C GLY A 86 -0.03 12.97 -16.48
N GLU A 87 0.32 13.10 -17.76
CA GLU A 87 -0.39 12.44 -18.88
C GLU A 87 0.21 11.07 -19.19
N THR A 88 1.53 10.97 -19.07
CA THR A 88 2.30 9.74 -19.27
C THR A 88 2.53 9.01 -17.96
N LEU A 89 2.71 7.69 -18.02
CA LEU A 89 3.11 6.90 -16.85
C LEU A 89 4.46 7.41 -16.28
N GLN A 90 5.35 7.95 -17.11
CA GLN A 90 6.63 8.48 -16.63
C GLN A 90 6.42 9.73 -15.77
N GLU A 91 5.55 10.65 -16.19
CA GLU A 91 5.23 11.85 -15.42
C GLU A 91 4.56 11.49 -14.09
N LYS A 92 3.63 10.53 -14.10
CA LYS A 92 2.97 10.04 -12.88
C LYS A 92 3.96 9.40 -11.89
N VAL A 93 4.88 8.58 -12.41
CA VAL A 93 5.96 7.98 -11.61
C VAL A 93 6.86 9.06 -11.01
N GLU A 94 7.27 10.04 -11.81
CA GLU A 94 8.10 11.15 -11.34
C GLU A 94 7.38 12.03 -10.32
N PHE A 95 6.06 12.22 -10.47
CA PHE A 95 5.25 12.94 -9.49
C PHE A 95 5.32 12.27 -8.11
N ILE A 96 5.05 10.96 -8.04
CA ILE A 96 5.07 10.21 -6.77
C ILE A 96 6.48 10.25 -6.15
N LYS A 97 7.53 10.04 -6.95
CA LYS A 97 8.93 10.06 -6.48
C LYS A 97 9.38 11.39 -5.89
N ARG A 98 8.70 12.49 -6.22
CA ARG A 98 9.04 13.85 -5.77
C ARG A 98 8.17 14.33 -4.62
N MET A 99 7.23 13.52 -4.14
CA MET A 99 6.46 13.87 -2.96
C MET A 99 7.38 14.10 -1.76
N GLU A 100 7.00 15.04 -0.91
CA GLU A 100 7.70 15.26 0.36
C GLU A 100 7.56 14.02 1.24
N TRP A 101 8.60 13.69 1.99
CA TRP A 101 8.60 12.56 2.91
C TRP A 101 9.34 12.94 4.21
N GLU A 102 9.03 12.24 5.29
CA GLU A 102 9.73 12.32 6.57
C GLU A 102 10.12 10.92 7.05
N MET A 103 10.88 10.82 8.15
CA MET A 103 11.36 9.54 8.67
C MET A 103 10.28 8.72 9.38
N ASP A 104 9.22 9.38 9.83
CA ASP A 104 8.16 8.81 10.65
C ASP A 104 6.78 9.13 10.07
N ILE A 105 5.76 8.39 10.49
CA ILE A 105 4.38 8.53 10.03
C ILE A 105 3.41 8.71 11.21
N ASP A 106 2.45 9.62 11.05
CA ASP A 106 1.33 9.76 11.97
C ASP A 106 0.09 9.05 11.41
N PHE A 107 -0.15 7.82 11.87
CA PHE A 107 -1.29 7.02 11.41
C PHE A 107 -2.64 7.66 11.72
N GLN A 108 -2.78 8.37 12.85
CA GLN A 108 -4.03 9.04 13.15
C GLN A 108 -4.34 10.11 12.09
N LYS A 109 -3.34 10.89 11.69
CA LYS A 109 -3.51 11.91 10.65
C LYS A 109 -3.75 11.32 9.26
N VAL A 110 -3.15 10.17 8.92
CA VAL A 110 -3.50 9.46 7.67
C VAL A 110 -5.00 9.17 7.62
N PHE A 111 -5.53 8.60 8.70
CA PHE A 111 -6.95 8.27 8.81
C PHE A 111 -7.85 9.52 8.87
N GLU A 112 -7.37 10.61 9.46
CA GLU A 112 -8.06 11.90 9.40
C GLU A 112 -8.16 12.44 7.98
N ARG A 113 -7.10 12.37 7.16
CA ARG A 113 -7.17 12.83 5.75
C ARG A 113 -8.24 12.06 4.96
N ILE A 114 -8.35 10.76 5.18
CA ILE A 114 -9.40 9.93 4.58
C ILE A 114 -10.79 10.38 5.08
N LEU A 115 -10.92 10.55 6.39
CA LEU A 115 -12.18 10.96 7.02
C LEU A 115 -12.62 12.36 6.59
N ASP A 116 -11.68 13.29 6.40
CA ASP A 116 -11.93 14.64 5.91
C ASP A 116 -12.59 14.61 4.52
N VAL A 117 -12.07 13.78 3.60
CA VAL A 117 -12.67 13.57 2.26
C VAL A 117 -14.07 12.97 2.38
N ALA A 118 -14.25 11.95 3.20
CA ALA A 118 -15.54 11.28 3.36
C ALA A 118 -16.61 12.22 3.92
N VAL A 119 -16.27 12.99 4.95
CA VAL A 119 -17.17 13.97 5.57
C VAL A 119 -17.48 15.10 4.60
N ALA A 120 -16.48 15.64 3.91
CA ALA A 120 -16.67 16.73 2.95
C ALA A 120 -17.57 16.33 1.77
N SER A 121 -17.44 15.09 1.30
CA SER A 121 -18.23 14.54 0.18
C SER A 121 -19.56 13.91 0.59
N LYS A 122 -19.83 13.77 1.90
CA LYS A 122 -20.96 13.00 2.45
C LYS A 122 -21.01 11.59 1.86
N LEU A 123 -19.86 10.93 1.91
CA LEU A 123 -19.66 9.64 1.28
C LEU A 123 -20.54 8.57 1.93
N GLU A 124 -21.02 7.63 1.11
CA GLU A 124 -21.69 6.43 1.62
C GLU A 124 -20.65 5.51 2.27
N GLU A 125 -21.02 4.82 3.36
CA GLU A 125 -20.11 3.93 4.10
C GLU A 125 -19.49 2.85 3.20
N GLU A 126 -20.22 2.38 2.18
CA GLU A 126 -19.76 1.36 1.23
C GLU A 126 -18.66 1.86 0.28
N LYS A 127 -18.59 3.17 0.08
CA LYS A 127 -17.57 3.83 -0.75
C LYS A 127 -16.34 4.27 0.05
N MET A 128 -16.35 4.08 1.37
CA MET A 128 -15.19 4.35 2.20
C MET A 128 -13.99 3.52 1.79
N VAL A 129 -12.80 4.04 2.09
CA VAL A 129 -11.56 3.27 1.97
C VAL A 129 -11.70 2.00 2.80
N LYS A 130 -11.50 0.83 2.17
CA LYS A 130 -11.49 -0.47 2.83
C LYS A 130 -10.12 -0.77 3.43
N ARG A 131 -9.07 -0.36 2.73
CA ARG A 131 -7.69 -0.68 3.08
C ARG A 131 -6.73 0.45 2.75
N VAL A 132 -5.85 0.73 3.71
CA VAL A 132 -4.69 1.62 3.56
C VAL A 132 -3.46 0.76 3.38
N PHE A 133 -2.81 0.83 2.22
CA PHE A 133 -1.53 0.18 1.99
C PHE A 133 -0.41 1.12 2.39
N VAL A 134 0.56 0.64 3.17
CA VAL A 134 1.76 1.41 3.51
C VAL A 134 2.94 0.66 2.95
N PHE A 135 3.62 1.23 1.97
CA PHE A 135 4.78 0.62 1.31
C PHE A 135 6.04 1.33 1.80
N THR A 136 6.95 0.61 2.48
CA THR A 136 8.16 1.18 3.10
C THR A 136 9.26 0.13 3.28
N ASP A 137 10.49 0.55 3.61
CA ASP A 137 11.57 -0.33 4.09
C ASP A 137 11.83 -0.22 5.61
N MET A 138 10.96 0.50 6.33
CA MET A 138 11.04 0.72 7.76
C MET A 138 10.08 -0.18 8.56
N GLY A 139 10.43 -0.50 9.82
CA GLY A 139 9.60 -1.34 10.70
C GLY A 139 8.36 -0.62 11.22
N PHE A 140 7.24 -1.33 11.39
CA PHE A 140 5.98 -0.74 11.86
C PHE A 140 6.10 -0.04 13.22
N GLY A 141 6.79 -0.68 14.18
CA GLY A 141 7.06 -0.08 15.49
C GLY A 141 8.21 0.94 15.50
N GLU A 142 8.89 1.14 14.38
CA GLU A 142 9.98 2.12 14.25
C GLU A 142 9.48 3.48 13.80
N VAL A 143 8.35 3.52 13.07
CA VAL A 143 7.89 4.70 12.32
C VAL A 143 6.77 5.49 13.01
N SER A 144 6.17 4.95 14.08
CA SER A 144 5.16 5.66 14.87
C SER A 144 5.72 6.05 16.24
N GLU A 145 5.42 7.28 16.68
CA GLU A 145 5.75 7.75 18.03
C GLU A 145 4.88 7.09 19.11
N SER A 146 3.70 6.59 18.74
CA SER A 146 2.70 6.03 19.65
C SER A 146 2.51 4.54 19.43
N SER A 147 2.07 3.83 20.48
CA SER A 147 1.66 2.43 20.34
C SER A 147 0.46 2.34 19.39
N TRP A 148 0.46 1.37 18.48
CA TRP A 148 -0.64 1.14 17.55
C TRP A 148 -2.00 0.99 18.25
N GLU A 149 -2.07 0.31 19.40
CA GLU A 149 -3.32 0.17 20.15
C GLU A 149 -3.96 1.52 20.50
N THR A 150 -3.15 2.47 20.98
CA THR A 150 -3.62 3.82 21.33
C THR A 150 -4.09 4.58 20.08
N ASP A 151 -3.31 4.55 19.00
CA ASP A 151 -3.67 5.20 17.75
C ASP A 151 -4.95 4.62 17.17
N TYR A 152 -5.07 3.29 17.17
CA TYR A 152 -6.22 2.60 16.64
C TYR A 152 -7.50 2.94 17.41
N TYR A 153 -7.47 2.96 18.75
CA TYR A 153 -8.64 3.40 19.53
C TYR A 153 -9.03 4.85 19.26
N ALA A 154 -8.04 5.74 19.10
CA ALA A 154 -8.29 7.13 18.75
C ALA A 154 -8.93 7.26 17.36
N ILE A 155 -8.44 6.50 16.38
CA ILE A 155 -8.99 6.41 15.01
C ILE A 155 -10.43 5.91 15.05
N GLN A 156 -10.70 4.77 15.71
CA GLN A 156 -12.05 4.21 15.81
C GLN A 156 -13.03 5.24 16.39
N ARG A 157 -12.62 5.96 17.45
CA ARG A 157 -13.46 6.99 18.06
C ARG A 157 -13.78 8.14 17.09
N LYS A 158 -12.78 8.63 16.34
CA LYS A 158 -12.98 9.70 15.35
C LYS A 158 -13.94 9.28 14.23
N TYR A 159 -13.84 8.04 13.76
CA TYR A 159 -14.74 7.50 12.73
C TYR A 159 -16.17 7.36 13.26
N GLU A 160 -16.34 6.82 14.46
CA GLU A 160 -17.65 6.71 15.13
C GLU A 160 -18.32 8.09 15.29
N GLU A 161 -17.58 9.09 15.79
CA GLU A 161 -18.06 10.46 15.97
C GLU A 161 -18.53 11.13 14.66
N LYS A 162 -18.03 10.66 13.51
CA LYS A 162 -18.41 11.16 12.18
C LYS A 162 -19.44 10.28 11.47
N GLY A 163 -19.91 9.21 12.10
CA GLY A 163 -20.89 8.29 11.53
C GLY A 163 -20.31 7.30 10.51
N TYR A 164 -19.02 6.97 10.63
CA TYR A 164 -18.31 5.98 9.80
C TYR A 164 -17.67 4.86 10.64
N GLY A 165 -18.18 4.62 11.87
CA GLY A 165 -17.58 3.68 12.82
C GLY A 165 -17.48 2.23 12.31
N SER A 166 -18.37 1.84 11.39
CA SER A 166 -18.38 0.52 10.74
C SER A 166 -17.38 0.41 9.57
N SER A 167 -16.84 1.54 9.10
CA SER A 167 -16.00 1.65 7.91
C SER A 167 -14.60 2.19 8.22
N VAL A 168 -14.04 1.78 9.36
CA VAL A 168 -12.62 2.06 9.69
C VAL A 168 -11.73 1.17 8.81
N PRO A 169 -10.85 1.75 7.96
CA PRO A 169 -9.96 0.96 7.09
C PRO A 169 -9.02 0.02 7.87
N GLU A 170 -8.70 -1.14 7.28
CA GLU A 170 -7.57 -1.96 7.72
C GLU A 170 -6.26 -1.40 7.13
N ILE A 171 -5.17 -1.42 7.89
CA ILE A 171 -3.83 -1.15 7.35
C ILE A 171 -3.22 -2.46 6.85
N VAL A 172 -2.66 -2.45 5.64
CA VAL A 172 -1.66 -3.44 5.22
C VAL A 172 -0.31 -2.74 5.15
N PHE A 173 0.51 -2.99 6.15
CA PHE A 173 1.84 -2.39 6.28
C PHE A 173 2.87 -3.35 5.69
N TRP A 174 3.41 -2.98 4.54
CA TRP A 174 4.32 -3.82 3.77
C TRP A 174 5.74 -3.28 3.81
N ASN A 175 6.58 -3.97 4.58
CA ASN A 175 7.99 -3.69 4.74
C ASN A 175 8.83 -4.52 3.74
N PHE A 176 9.56 -3.84 2.85
CA PHE A 176 10.39 -4.47 1.81
C PHE A 176 11.81 -4.89 2.24
N ARG A 177 12.22 -4.67 3.49
CA ARG A 177 13.56 -5.05 3.99
C ARG A 177 13.67 -6.57 4.23
N GLU A 178 14.79 -7.18 3.83
CA GLU A 178 15.07 -8.63 3.96
C GLU A 178 15.72 -9.06 5.31
N PRO A 179 15.57 -10.33 5.76
CA PRO A 179 14.50 -11.28 5.45
C PRO A 179 13.81 -11.80 6.73
N ALA A 180 12.47 -11.88 6.68
CA ALA A 180 11.83 -13.03 7.29
C ALA A 180 11.59 -14.03 6.15
N MET A 181 12.38 -15.10 6.12
CA MET A 181 12.05 -16.30 5.35
C MET A 181 11.60 -17.37 6.35
N PRO A 182 10.36 -17.87 6.26
CA PRO A 182 9.28 -17.49 5.33
C PRO A 182 8.75 -16.06 5.57
N PRO A 183 8.04 -15.43 4.59
CA PRO A 183 7.35 -14.16 4.81
C PRO A 183 6.51 -14.22 6.08
N VAL A 184 6.74 -13.28 6.98
CA VAL A 184 6.00 -13.19 8.24
C VAL A 184 4.81 -12.29 8.01
N ILE A 185 3.62 -12.84 8.24
CA ILE A 185 2.38 -12.08 8.29
C ILE A 185 1.90 -12.07 9.73
N GLU A 186 1.94 -10.90 10.33
CA GLU A 186 1.43 -10.67 11.68
C GLU A 186 0.12 -9.91 11.60
N ARG A 187 -0.81 -10.25 12.49
CA ARG A 187 -2.11 -9.59 12.58
C ARG A 187 -2.25 -8.99 13.96
N GLU A 188 -2.42 -7.68 13.99
CA GLU A 188 -2.94 -6.98 15.15
C GLU A 188 -4.31 -6.38 14.79
N LYS A 189 -5.00 -5.81 15.77
CA LYS A 189 -6.33 -5.25 15.54
C LYS A 189 -6.24 -4.10 14.52
N GLY A 190 -6.86 -4.27 13.35
CA GLY A 190 -6.90 -3.25 12.30
C GLY A 190 -5.62 -3.10 11.47
N VAL A 191 -4.60 -3.96 11.65
CA VAL A 191 -3.37 -3.94 10.84
C VAL A 191 -2.88 -5.35 10.52
N VAL A 192 -2.39 -5.52 9.29
CA VAL A 192 -1.66 -6.69 8.81
C VAL A 192 -0.26 -6.24 8.44
N LEU A 193 0.75 -6.88 9.03
CA LEU A 193 2.15 -6.64 8.72
C LEU A 193 2.60 -7.65 7.67
N VAL A 194 3.25 -7.18 6.61
CA VAL A 194 3.80 -8.00 5.52
C VAL A 194 5.28 -7.69 5.40
N HIS A 195 6.12 -8.72 5.54
CA HIS A 195 7.58 -8.57 5.47
C HIS A 195 8.17 -9.24 4.25
N GLY A 196 9.12 -8.55 3.61
CA GLY A 196 9.84 -9.03 2.43
C GLY A 196 9.17 -8.66 1.12
N LEU A 197 9.89 -8.91 0.02
CA LEU A 197 9.45 -8.65 -1.34
C LEU A 197 9.79 -9.85 -2.21
N SER A 198 8.79 -10.41 -2.89
CA SER A 198 8.95 -11.50 -3.85
C SER A 198 7.84 -11.46 -4.88
N ASP A 199 8.10 -12.02 -6.07
CA ASP A 199 7.09 -12.16 -7.13
C ASP A 199 5.84 -12.91 -6.62
N HIS A 200 6.05 -13.86 -5.72
CA HIS A 200 5.00 -14.62 -5.02
C HIS A 200 4.06 -13.73 -4.21
N LEU A 201 4.61 -12.87 -3.35
CA LEU A 201 3.81 -11.97 -2.52
C LEU A 201 3.07 -10.94 -3.40
N LEU A 202 3.68 -10.49 -4.48
CA LEU A 202 3.04 -9.60 -5.45
C LEU A 202 1.84 -10.30 -6.12
N ASN A 203 1.98 -11.56 -6.54
CA ASN A 203 0.87 -12.31 -7.12
C ASN A 203 -0.28 -12.48 -6.12
N ILE A 204 0.00 -12.91 -4.89
CA ILE A 204 -1.02 -13.06 -3.84
C ILE A 204 -1.74 -11.73 -3.58
N PHE A 205 -1.00 -10.64 -3.48
CA PHE A 205 -1.56 -9.30 -3.29
C PHE A 205 -2.51 -8.94 -4.45
N LEU A 206 -2.08 -9.13 -5.68
CA LEU A 206 -2.85 -8.81 -6.88
C LEU A 206 -4.07 -9.73 -7.04
N ASP A 207 -3.96 -11.00 -6.66
CA ASP A 207 -5.02 -11.97 -6.83
C ASP A 207 -6.07 -11.98 -5.73
N ASN A 208 -5.71 -11.53 -4.52
CA ASN A 208 -6.60 -11.57 -3.37
C ASN A 208 -7.10 -10.19 -2.93
N ASP A 209 -7.27 -9.24 -3.86
CA ASP A 209 -7.83 -7.91 -3.53
C ASP A 209 -6.99 -7.16 -2.47
N GLY A 210 -5.67 -7.35 -2.53
CA GLY A 210 -4.72 -6.82 -1.55
C GLY A 210 -4.77 -7.49 -0.18
N VAL A 211 -5.56 -8.56 -0.01
CA VAL A 211 -5.56 -9.41 1.18
C VAL A 211 -4.35 -10.33 1.12
N VAL A 212 -3.42 -10.12 2.04
CA VAL A 212 -2.31 -11.05 2.26
C VAL A 212 -2.58 -11.82 3.56
N ASN A 213 -2.71 -13.14 3.49
CA ASN A 213 -2.92 -14.01 4.65
C ASN A 213 -1.86 -15.14 4.67
N PRO A 214 -1.52 -15.68 5.86
CA PRO A 214 -0.54 -16.76 5.97
C PRO A 214 -0.95 -18.02 5.19
N GLU A 215 -2.25 -18.31 5.15
CA GLU A 215 -2.80 -19.50 4.48
C GLU A 215 -2.57 -19.45 2.96
N ASN A 216 -2.85 -18.35 2.27
CA ASN A 216 -2.60 -18.26 0.82
C ASN A 216 -1.09 -18.26 0.53
N VAL A 217 -0.28 -17.63 1.39
CA VAL A 217 1.19 -17.69 1.26
C VAL A 217 1.69 -19.12 1.35
N MET A 218 1.15 -19.91 2.28
CA MET A 218 1.51 -21.32 2.47
C MET A 218 0.93 -22.23 1.37
N GLU A 219 -0.34 -22.08 1.02
CA GLU A 219 -1.02 -22.88 -0.02
C GLU A 219 -0.37 -22.68 -1.39
N GLU A 220 -0.05 -21.44 -1.77
CA GLU A 220 0.64 -21.20 -3.04
C GLU A 220 2.12 -21.60 -2.98
N ALA A 221 2.80 -21.49 -1.83
CA ALA A 221 4.16 -22.00 -1.68
C ALA A 221 4.24 -23.53 -1.86
N ILE A 222 3.17 -24.26 -1.49
CA ILE A 222 3.03 -25.70 -1.75
C ILE A 222 2.65 -25.98 -3.22
N ALA A 223 1.91 -25.08 -3.87
CA ALA A 223 1.52 -25.21 -5.27
C ALA A 223 2.65 -24.90 -6.28
N GLY A 224 3.69 -24.19 -5.86
CA GLY A 224 4.88 -23.89 -6.67
C GLY A 224 5.67 -25.13 -7.10
N GLU A 225 6.24 -25.10 -8.31
CA GLU A 225 6.91 -26.24 -8.97
C GLU A 225 8.07 -26.88 -8.16
N GLU A 226 8.61 -26.19 -7.14
CA GLU A 226 9.68 -26.73 -6.31
C GLU A 226 9.25 -27.89 -5.40
N TYR A 227 7.96 -27.99 -5.02
CA TYR A 227 7.45 -29.07 -4.16
C TYR A 227 6.79 -30.24 -4.92
N GLN A 228 6.49 -30.09 -6.22
CA GLN A 228 5.97 -31.21 -7.03
C GLN A 228 7.05 -32.24 -7.42
N ARG A 229 8.33 -32.01 -7.10
CA ARG A 229 9.44 -32.94 -7.35
C ARG A 229 9.82 -33.85 -6.18
N VAL A 230 9.05 -33.84 -5.09
CA VAL A 230 9.24 -34.78 -3.98
C VAL A 230 7.97 -35.63 -3.83
N GLY A 231 7.76 -36.52 -4.79
CA GLY A 231 6.70 -37.53 -4.81
C GLY A 231 7.16 -38.77 -5.55
#